data_AF-J5UKY8-F1
#
_entry.id   AF-J5UKY8-F1
#
_cell.length_a   1.000
_cell.length_b   1.000
_cell.length_c   1.000
_cell.angle_alpha   90.00
_cell.angle_beta   90.00
_cell.angle_gamma   90.00
#
_symmetry.space_group_name_H-M   'P 1'
#
loop_
_entity.id
_entity.type
_entity.pdbx_description
1 polymer ?
#
loop_
_entity_poly.entity_id
_entity_poly.type
_entity_poly.pdbx_seq_one_letter_code
_entity_poly.pdbx_strand_id
1 'polypeptide(L)' 'MDAHQLRPLIGATYDFENIGAACIALDSGKVNGKIIVSVDA' A
#
# COMPACT_ATOMS: atom_id res chain seq x y z
N MET A 1 17.76 3.31 0.66
CA MET A 1 17.19 2.10 1.30
C MET A 1 18.06 0.88 1.03
N ASP A 2 18.71 0.81 -0.14
CA ASP A 2 19.44 -0.39 -0.59
C ASP A 2 20.74 -0.66 0.17
N ALA A 3 21.42 0.39 0.65
CA ALA A 3 22.66 0.27 1.44
C ALA A 3 22.50 -0.54 2.74
N HIS A 4 21.27 -0.72 3.22
CA HIS A 4 20.96 -1.44 4.46
C HIS A 4 19.92 -2.55 4.26
N GLN A 5 19.62 -2.93 3.01
CA GLN A 5 18.66 -3.99 2.67
C GLN A 5 17.28 -3.81 3.31
N LEU A 6 16.90 -2.56 3.64
CA LEU A 6 15.62 -2.29 4.28
C LEU A 6 14.49 -2.50 3.27
N ARG A 7 13.55 -3.39 3.62
CA ARG A 7 12.34 -3.63 2.83
C ARG A 7 11.16 -2.93 3.51
N PRO A 8 10.35 -2.16 2.77
CA PRO A 8 9.13 -1.62 3.33
C PRO A 8 8.19 -2.76 3.72
N LEU A 9 7.54 -2.64 4.88
CA LEU A 9 6.42 -3.51 5.22
C LEU A 9 5.23 -3.14 4.32
N ILE A 10 4.83 -4.04 3.43
CA ILE A 10 3.65 -3.87 2.59
C ILE A 10 2.48 -4.55 3.31
N GLY A 11 1.46 -3.77 3.65
CA GLY A 11 0.29 -4.25 4.39
C GLY A 11 -0.87 -4.62 3.48
N ALA A 12 -1.05 -3.89 2.38
CA ALA A 12 -2.09 -4.16 1.39
C ALA A 12 -1.69 -3.60 0.02
N THR A 13 -2.16 -4.25 -1.04
CA THR A 13 -2.03 -3.78 -2.42
C THR A 13 -3.43 -3.75 -3.04
N TYR A 14 -3.73 -2.67 -3.75
CA TYR A 14 -4.99 -2.47 -4.47
C TYR A 14 -4.69 -2.09 -5.91
N ASP A 15 -5.52 -2.53 -6.84
CA ASP A 15 -5.45 -2.02 -8.21
C ASP A 15 -6.02 -0.59 -8.27
N PHE A 16 -5.60 0.19 -9.26
CA PHE A 16 -6.05 1.59 -9.40
C PHE A 16 -7.58 1.72 -9.50
N GLU A 17 -8.24 0.76 -10.15
CA GLU A 17 -9.71 0.67 -10.21
C GLU A 17 -10.36 0.62 -8.80
N ASN A 18 -9.62 0.12 -7.81
CA ASN A 18 -10.05 -0.06 -6.43
C ASN A 18 -9.46 1.00 -5.48
N ILE A 19 -9.01 2.15 -5.99
CA ILE A 19 -8.39 3.22 -5.18
C ILE A 19 -9.30 3.71 -4.04
N GLY A 20 -10.62 3.69 -4.22
CA GLY A 20 -11.57 4.02 -3.15
C GLY A 20 -11.44 3.08 -1.94
N ALA A 21 -11.23 1.79 -2.17
CA ALA A 21 -11.01 0.82 -1.09
C ALA A 21 -9.67 1.05 -0.39
N ALA A 22 -8.62 1.44 -1.13
CA ALA A 22 -7.33 1.81 -0.56
C ALA A 22 -7.46 3.02 0.38
N CYS A 23 -8.22 4.05 0.00
CA CYS A 23 -8.49 5.22 0.85
C CYS A 23 -9.26 4.84 2.13
N ILE A 24 -10.30 4.02 2.02
CA ILE A 24 -11.06 3.55 3.20
C ILE A 24 -10.15 2.75 4.15
N ALA A 25 -9.27 1.91 3.61
CA ALA A 25 -8.32 1.12 4.39
C ALA A 25 -7.29 2.01 5.12
N LEU A 26 -6.88 3.12 4.49
CA LEU A 26 -6.05 4.16 5.11
C LEU A 26 -6.79 4.85 6.26
N ASP A 27 -7.99 5.37 6.01
CA ASP A 27 -8.77 6.15 6.98
C ASP A 27 -9.19 5.32 8.19
N SER A 28 -9.51 4.04 7.99
CA SER A 28 -9.88 3.13 9.06
C SER A 28 -8.70 2.70 9.95
N GLY A 29 -7.46 2.98 9.55
CA GLY A 29 -6.25 2.54 10.27
C GLY A 29 -6.11 1.02 10.37
N LYS A 30 -6.81 0.26 9.52
CA LYS A 30 -6.90 -1.21 9.60
C LYS A 30 -5.66 -1.92 9.03
N VAL A 31 -4.89 -1.24 8.19
CA VAL A 31 -3.72 -1.81 7.52
C VAL A 31 -2.45 -1.41 8.27
N ASN A 32 -1.69 -2.41 8.72
CA ASN A 32 -0.35 -2.18 9.24
C ASN A 32 0.67 -2.25 8.11
N GLY A 33 1.52 -1.23 7.98
CA GLY A 33 2.46 -1.09 6.87
C GLY A 33 1.94 -0.18 5.76
N LYS A 34 2.61 -0.21 4.61
CA LYS A 34 2.26 0.63 3.47
C LYS A 34 1.10 0.04 2.68
N ILE A 35 0.21 0.90 2.21
CA ILE A 35 -0.80 0.61 1.21
C ILE A 35 -0.20 0.97 -0.15
N ILE A 36 -0.18 0.02 -1.08
CA ILE A 36 0.32 0.21 -2.44
C ILE A 36 -0.87 0.23 -3.39
N VAL A 37 -0.88 1.16 -4.34
CA VAL A 37 -1.85 1.16 -5.45
C VAL A 37 -1.10 0.84 -6.73
N SER A 38 -1.43 -0.30 -7.36
CA SER A 38 -0.86 -0.68 -8.64
C SER A 38 -1.52 0.15 -9.74
N VAL A 39 -0.69 0.90 -10.45
CA VAL A 39 -1.03 1.56 -11.71
C VAL A 39 -0.25 0.81 -12.77
N ASP A 40 -0.85 -0.23 -13.35
CA ASP A 40 -0.18 -0.92 -14.45
C ASP A 40 0.12 0.11 -15.57
N ALA A 41 1.26 -0.08 -16.23
CA ALA A 41 1.80 0.82 -17.26
C ALA A 41 1.21 0.57 -18.65
#